data_AF-A0A3R7P2E3-F1
#
_entry.id   AF-A0A3R7P2E3-F1
#
_cell.length_a   1.000
_cell.length_b   1.000
_cell.length_c   1.000
_cell.angle_alpha   90.00
_cell.angle_beta   90.00
_cell.angle_gamma   90.00
#
_symmetry.space_group_name_H-M   'P 1'
#
loop_
_entity.id
_entity.type
_entity.pdbx_description
1 polymer ?
#
loop_
_entity_poly.entity_id
_entity_poly.type
_entity_poly.pdbx_seq_one_letter_code
_entity_poly.pdbx_strand_id
1 'polypeptide(L)' 'MSKARARAKKAAAKNQTLVFGKQQYILFGASVALIALGYTLMALDNQIESFVSLTLSPIILITGYMLVIYAILKR' A
#
# COMPACT_ATOMS: atom_id res chain seq x y z
N MET A 1 -14.09 8.70 41.36
CA MET A 1 -14.76 8.77 40.04
C MET A 1 -13.81 8.78 38.83
N SER A 2 -12.47 8.89 38.96
CA SER A 2 -11.56 8.96 37.80
C SER A 2 -11.18 7.60 37.16
N LYS A 3 -11.10 6.51 37.94
CA LYS A 3 -10.71 5.19 37.44
C LYS A 3 -11.72 4.60 36.43
N ALA A 4 -13.02 4.89 36.60
CA ALA A 4 -14.07 4.45 35.69
C ALA A 4 -13.95 5.10 34.30
N ARG A 5 -13.65 6.42 34.25
CA ARG A 5 -13.40 7.15 33.00
C ARG A 5 -12.10 6.69 32.31
N ALA A 6 -11.05 6.40 33.07
CA ALA A 6 -9.80 5.86 32.53
C ALA A 6 -9.98 4.45 31.91
N ARG A 7 -10.79 3.58 32.54
CA ARG A 7 -11.13 2.25 32.01
C ARG A 7 -11.98 2.35 30.73
N ALA A 8 -12.95 3.26 30.71
CA ALA A 8 -13.80 3.50 29.53
C ALA A 8 -12.98 4.00 28.33
N LYS A 9 -12.01 4.89 28.54
CA LYS A 9 -11.11 5.39 27.48
C LYS A 9 -10.19 4.31 26.91
N LYS A 10 -9.70 3.40 27.77
CA LYS A 10 -8.88 2.24 27.37
C LYS A 10 -9.70 1.17 26.60
N ALA A 11 -10.97 0.99 26.98
CA ALA A 11 -11.90 0.10 26.28
C ALA A 11 -12.34 0.66 24.91
N ALA A 12 -12.57 1.98 24.83
CA ALA A 12 -12.90 2.66 23.57
C ALA A 12 -11.74 2.63 22.56
N ALA A 13 -10.49 2.76 23.02
CA ALA A 13 -9.31 2.64 22.17
C ALA A 13 -9.07 1.20 21.67
N LYS A 14 -9.53 0.17 22.42
CA LYS A 14 -9.39 -1.24 22.05
C LYS A 14 -10.31 -1.66 20.90
N ASN A 15 -11.37 -0.90 20.65
CA ASN A 15 -12.38 -1.19 19.62
C ASN A 15 -12.14 -0.42 18.31
N GLN A 16 -10.93 0.09 18.06
CA GLN A 16 -10.55 0.53 16.73
C GLN A 16 -10.19 -0.70 15.90
N THR A 17 -11.22 -1.44 15.47
CA THR A 17 -11.07 -2.43 14.41
C THR A 17 -10.72 -1.67 13.14
N LEU A 18 -9.46 -1.78 12.72
CA LEU A 18 -9.03 -1.28 11.42
C LEU A 18 -9.94 -1.86 10.33
N VAL A 19 -10.29 -1.04 9.32
CA VAL A 19 -11.18 -1.45 8.22
C VAL A 19 -10.62 -2.67 7.47
N PHE A 20 -9.29 -2.79 7.42
CA PHE A 20 -8.56 -3.91 6.86
C PHE A 20 -7.57 -4.48 7.88
N GLY A 21 -7.17 -5.75 7.69
CA GLY A 21 -6.13 -6.37 8.50
C GLY A 21 -4.75 -5.73 8.31
N LYS A 22 -3.85 -5.92 9.28
CA LYS A 22 -2.46 -5.42 9.22
C LYS A 22 -1.75 -5.85 7.94
N GLN A 23 -2.01 -7.06 7.46
CA GLN A 23 -1.37 -7.62 6.27
C GLN A 23 -1.82 -6.89 5.00
N GLN A 24 -3.11 -6.54 4.87
CA GLN A 24 -3.64 -5.77 3.75
C GLN A 24 -3.03 -4.38 3.69
N TYR A 25 -2.83 -3.71 4.84
CA TYR A 25 -2.13 -2.42 4.87
C TYR A 25 -0.67 -2.52 4.42
N ILE A 26 0.03 -3.60 4.80
CA ILE A 26 1.41 -3.85 4.34
C ILE A 26 1.42 -4.09 2.82
N LEU A 27 0.50 -4.91 2.30
CA LEU A 27 0.37 -5.18 0.87
C LEU A 27 0.04 -3.90 0.09
N PHE A 28 -0.86 -3.07 0.62
CA PHE A 28 -1.19 -1.79 0.02
C PHE A 28 0.04 -0.87 -0.04
N GLY A 29 0.79 -0.74 1.06
CA GLY A 29 2.05 0.02 1.08
C GLY A 29 3.09 -0.51 0.09
N ALA A 30 3.25 -1.83 0.00
CA ALA A 30 4.14 -2.47 -0.97
C ALA A 30 3.70 -2.19 -2.43
N SER A 31 2.40 -2.16 -2.68
CA SER A 31 1.83 -1.84 -3.99
C SER A 31 2.15 -0.41 -4.42
N VAL A 32 1.99 0.55 -3.50
CA VAL A 32 2.35 1.95 -3.74
C VAL A 32 3.85 2.10 -4.00
N ALA A 33 4.69 1.40 -3.24
CA ALA A 33 6.14 1.40 -3.45
C ALA A 33 6.54 0.84 -4.82
N LEU A 34 5.88 -0.24 -5.28
CA LEU A 34 6.07 -0.81 -6.62
C LEU A 34 5.71 0.19 -7.73
N ILE A 35 4.57 0.87 -7.60
CA ILE A 35 4.14 1.87 -8.58
C ILE A 35 5.14 3.03 -8.62
N ALA A 36 5.55 3.54 -7.46
CA ALA A 36 6.56 4.58 -7.36
C ALA A 36 7.89 4.15 -7.99
N LEU A 37 8.31 2.89 -7.77
CA LEU A 37 9.51 2.32 -8.38
C LEU A 37 9.40 2.27 -9.91
N GLY A 38 8.26 1.83 -10.46
CA GLY A 38 8.05 1.78 -11.92
C GLY A 38 8.20 3.15 -12.57
N TYR A 39 7.60 4.20 -11.99
CA TYR A 39 7.77 5.56 -12.49
C TYR A 39 9.18 6.12 -12.24
N THR A 40 9.81 5.77 -11.12
CA THR A 40 11.18 6.22 -10.82
C THR A 40 12.18 5.62 -11.80
N LEU A 41 12.04 4.34 -12.16
CA LEU A 41 12.87 3.70 -13.18
C LEU A 41 12.75 4.40 -14.52
N MET A 42 11.51 4.69 -14.94
CA MET A 42 11.25 5.45 -16.18
C MET A 42 11.85 6.87 -16.13
N ALA A 43 11.77 7.54 -14.98
CA ALA A 43 12.33 8.88 -14.80
C ALA A 43 13.88 8.89 -14.78
N LEU A 44 14.51 7.87 -14.20
CA LEU A 44 15.97 7.76 -14.13
C LEU A 44 16.58 7.31 -15.45
N ASP A 45 15.89 6.45 -16.18
CA ASP A 45 16.36 5.91 -17.46
C ASP A 45 16.46 7.00 -18.54
N ASN A 46 15.65 8.05 -18.47
CA ASN A 46 15.67 9.23 -19.37
C ASN A 46 15.59 8.90 -20.88
N GLN A 47 15.30 7.65 -21.24
CA GLN A 47 15.19 7.17 -22.62
C GLN A 47 13.83 6.53 -22.82
N ILE A 48 12.98 7.20 -23.60
CA ILE A 48 11.61 6.73 -23.82
C ILE A 48 11.59 5.41 -24.60
N GLU A 49 12.55 5.20 -25.49
CA GLU A 49 12.65 4.00 -26.33
C GLU A 49 13.47 2.85 -25.72
N SER A 50 13.87 2.97 -24.45
CA SER A 50 14.62 1.91 -23.80
C SER A 50 13.72 0.73 -23.42
N PHE A 51 14.34 -0.44 -23.26
CA PHE A 51 13.66 -1.61 -22.70
C PHE A 51 13.10 -1.37 -21.28
N VAL A 52 13.77 -0.53 -20.48
CA VAL A 52 13.35 -0.22 -19.11
C VAL A 52 12.04 0.56 -19.15
N SER A 53 11.94 1.57 -20.01
CA SER A 53 10.76 2.43 -20.13
C SER A 53 9.60 1.73 -20.86
N LEU A 54 9.87 0.97 -21.93
CA LEU A 54 8.84 0.35 -22.76
C LEU A 54 8.32 -0.99 -22.24
N THR A 55 9.13 -1.75 -21.50
CA THR A 55 8.78 -3.12 -21.11
C THR A 55 8.80 -3.31 -19.60
N LEU A 56 9.93 -3.02 -18.95
CA LEU A 56 10.09 -3.32 -17.53
C LEU A 56 9.18 -2.46 -16.66
N SER A 57 9.13 -1.15 -16.92
CA SER A 57 8.32 -0.21 -16.14
C SER A 57 6.82 -0.51 -16.25
N PRO A 58 6.23 -0.76 -17.44
CA PRO A 58 4.84 -1.19 -17.55
C PRO A 58 4.52 -2.50 -16.80
N ILE A 59 5.41 -3.51 -16.83
CA ILE A 59 5.21 -4.77 -16.09
C ILE A 59 5.18 -4.52 -14.57
N ILE A 60 6.11 -3.69 -14.08
CA ILE A 60 6.16 -3.31 -12.66
C ILE A 60 4.90 -2.56 -12.25
N LEU A 61 4.47 -1.59 -13.06
CA LEU A 61 3.26 -0.81 -12.82
C LEU A 61 2.01 -1.69 -12.78
N ILE A 62 1.82 -2.57 -13.77
CA ILE A 62 0.69 -3.52 -13.80
C ILE A 62 0.69 -4.40 -12.55
N THR A 63 1.86 -4.93 -12.17
CA THR A 63 2.00 -5.74 -10.96
C THR A 63 1.63 -4.94 -9.70
N GLY A 64 2.08 -3.70 -9.60
CA GLY A 64 1.73 -2.79 -8.52
C GLY A 64 0.22 -2.54 -8.43
N TYR A 65 -0.43 -2.22 -9.55
CA TYR A 65 -1.89 -2.01 -9.59
C TYR A 65 -2.68 -3.27 -9.25
N MET A 66 -2.28 -4.44 -9.75
CA MET A 66 -2.90 -5.72 -9.39
C MET A 66 -2.78 -6.00 -7.89
N LEU A 67 -1.64 -5.66 -7.28
CA LEU A 67 -1.42 -5.82 -5.85
C LEU A 67 -2.27 -4.84 -5.03
N VAL A 68 -2.51 -3.61 -5.50
CA VAL A 68 -3.47 -2.67 -4.89
C VAL A 68 -4.86 -3.30 -4.84
N ILE A 69 -5.32 -3.82 -5.99
CA ILE A 69 -6.63 -4.46 -6.12
C ILE A 69 -6.74 -5.64 -5.13
N TYR A 70 -5.72 -6.50 -5.09
CA TYR A 70 -5.67 -7.62 -4.17
C TYR A 70 -5.68 -7.19 -2.70
N ALA A 71 -4.90 -6.15 -2.35
CA ALA A 71 -4.82 -5.64 -0.99
C ALA A 71 -6.15 -5.06 -0.48
N ILE A 72 -6.96 -4.49 -1.39
CA ILE A 72 -8.26 -3.89 -1.05
C ILE A 72 -9.40 -4.92 -1.09
N LEU A 73 -9.45 -5.78 -2.12
CA LEU A 73 -10.56 -6.72 -2.30
C LEU A 73 -10.47 -7.93 -1.37
N LYS A 74 -9.26 -8.39 -1.04
CA LYS A 74 -9.09 -9.55 -0.17
C LYS A 74 -9.20 -9.13 1.29
N ARG A 75 -10.40 -9.29 1.84
CA ARG A 75 -10.66 -9.16 3.29
C ARG A 75 -10.04 -10.33 4.06
#